data_AF-A0A6J1DI11-F1
#
_entry.id   AF-A0A6J1DI11-F1
#
_cell.length_a   1.000
_cell.length_b   1.000
_cell.length_c   1.000
_cell.angle_alpha   90.00
_cell.angle_beta   90.00
_cell.angle_gamma   90.00
#
_symmetry.space_group_name_H-M   'P 1'
#
loop_
_entity.id
_entity.type
_entity.pdbx_description
1 polymer ?
#
loop_
_entity_poly.entity_id
_entity_poly.type
_entity_poly.pdbx_seq_one_letter_code
_entity_poly.pdbx_strand_id
1 'polypeptide(L)'
;MGILPLGCTPRVLSLWRNSPGAVYDEKGCVKEMNELVAEYNRGMEKQIVKFGKGRVVFCDAYKGMMEIVGSPRRYGFEESKSACCGLGWYNASIGCVAMEMACSRVGRSVWWDLYNPTGAVNSLLADSAWSDQPFSSFCHPSTVQDLVWP
;
A
#
# COMPACT_ATOMS: atom_id res chain seq x y z
N MET A 1 -1.11 -9.07 8.23
CA MET A 1 -0.54 -8.22 7.17
C MET A 1 -0.24 -6.84 7.75
N GLY A 2 0.87 -6.23 7.34
CA GLY A 2 1.19 -4.84 7.67
C GLY A 2 0.19 -3.83 7.07
N ILE A 3 0.06 -2.68 7.70
CA ILE A 3 -0.66 -1.51 7.19
C ILE A 3 0.13 -0.92 6.01
N LEU A 4 -0.57 -0.56 4.93
CA LEU A 4 0.00 0.10 3.75
C LEU A 4 0.65 1.45 4.10
N PRO A 5 1.62 1.97 3.30
CA PRO A 5 2.27 3.26 3.55
C PRO A 5 1.28 4.42 3.45
N LEU A 6 0.66 4.77 4.59
CA LEU A 6 -0.37 5.82 4.64
C LEU A 6 0.16 7.16 4.16
N GLY A 7 1.45 7.46 4.39
CA GLY A 7 2.11 8.67 3.89
C GLY A 7 2.09 8.81 2.36
N CYS A 8 1.92 7.70 1.64
CA CYS A 8 1.82 7.66 0.19
C CYS A 8 0.37 7.72 -0.34
N THR A 9 -0.63 7.63 0.54
CA THR A 9 -2.03 7.58 0.11
C THR A 9 -2.49 8.93 -0.44
N PRO A 10 -3.35 8.96 -1.48
CA PRO A 10 -3.84 10.20 -2.09
C PRO A 10 -4.43 11.17 -1.07
N ARG A 11 -5.15 10.66 -0.07
CA ARG A 11 -5.77 11.50 0.96
C ARG A 11 -4.75 12.11 1.91
N VAL A 12 -3.72 11.37 2.34
CA VAL A 12 -2.67 11.95 3.19
C VAL A 12 -1.89 13.01 2.42
N LEU A 13 -1.56 12.75 1.15
CA LEU A 13 -0.93 13.75 0.28
C LEU A 13 -1.81 14.99 0.09
N SER A 14 -3.12 14.83 -0.09
CA SER A 14 -4.07 15.95 -0.19
C SER A 14 -4.14 16.77 1.10
N LEU A 15 -4.10 16.13 2.28
CA LEU A 15 -4.16 16.81 3.57
C LEU A 15 -2.85 17.53 3.91
N TRP A 16 -1.71 16.95 3.54
CA TRP A 16 -0.37 17.48 3.87
C TRP A 16 0.21 18.45 2.84
N ARG A 17 -0.43 18.60 1.67
CA ARG A 17 0.03 19.45 0.56
C ARG A 17 0.49 20.84 1.00
N ASN A 18 -0.26 21.47 1.91
CA ASN A 18 -0.01 22.84 2.38
C ASN A 18 0.39 22.89 3.86
N SER A 19 0.76 21.76 4.47
CA SER A 19 1.16 21.72 5.87
C SER A 19 2.54 22.38 6.03
N PRO A 20 2.67 23.41 6.89
CA PRO A 20 3.97 24.00 7.20
C PRO A 20 4.91 22.94 7.79
N GLY A 21 6.13 22.84 7.27
CA GLY A 21 7.11 21.85 7.74
C GLY A 21 6.88 20.42 7.24
N ALA A 22 5.97 20.20 6.28
CA ALA A 22 5.81 18.89 5.64
C ALA A 22 7.13 18.38 5.04
N VAL A 23 7.56 17.20 5.49
CA VAL A 23 8.72 16.50 4.93
C VAL A 23 8.24 15.33 4.10
N TYR A 24 8.69 15.27 2.86
CA TYR A 24 8.41 14.17 1.94
C TYR A 24 9.68 13.34 1.73
N ASP A 25 9.53 12.03 1.62
CA ASP A 25 10.63 11.14 1.23
C ASP A 25 10.94 11.24 -0.27
N GLU A 26 11.97 10.53 -0.72
CA GLU A 26 12.38 10.50 -2.14
C GLU A 26 11.29 10.00 -3.10
N LYS A 27 10.30 9.25 -2.58
CA LYS A 27 9.16 8.72 -3.33
C LYS A 27 7.98 9.71 -3.34
N GLY A 28 8.13 10.83 -2.62
CA GLY A 28 7.13 11.89 -2.51
C GLY A 28 6.01 11.57 -1.51
N CYS A 29 6.24 10.67 -0.58
CA CYS A 29 5.30 10.32 0.49
C CYS A 29 5.58 11.14 1.76
N VAL A 30 4.55 11.42 2.56
CA VAL A 30 4.72 12.12 3.85
C VAL A 30 5.54 11.24 4.80
N LYS A 31 6.77 11.68 5.09
CA LYS A 31 7.79 10.88 5.79
C LYS A 31 7.34 10.47 7.18
N GLU A 32 6.88 11.43 7.98
CA GLU A 32 6.44 11.18 9.37
C GLU A 32 5.33 10.13 9.45
N MET A 33 4.35 10.19 8.53
CA MET A 33 3.25 9.22 8.48
C MET A 33 3.74 7.82 8.14
N ASN A 34 4.68 7.70 7.20
CA ASN A 34 5.26 6.41 6.84
C ASN A 34 6.16 5.84 7.96
N GLU A 35 6.88 6.68 8.70
CA GLU A 35 7.67 6.25 9.86
C GLU A 35 6.79 5.68 10.98
N LEU A 36 5.66 6.32 11.27
CA LEU A 36 4.68 5.82 12.25
C LEU A 36 4.09 4.47 11.83
N VAL A 37 3.70 4.32 10.56
CA VAL A 37 3.19 3.05 10.01
C VAL A 37 4.27 1.96 10.07
N ALA A 38 5.50 2.28 9.70
CA ALA A 38 6.62 1.33 9.73
C ALA A 38 6.94 0.86 11.16
N GLU A 39 6.85 1.74 12.17
CA GLU A 39 7.00 1.34 13.58
C GLU A 39 5.83 0.44 14.03
N TYR A 40 4.59 0.80 13.69
CA TYR A 40 3.41 -0.03 14.00
C TYR A 40 3.54 -1.44 13.42
N ASN A 41 3.92 -1.55 12.14
CA ASN A 41 4.07 -2.84 11.46
C ASN A 41 5.16 -3.70 12.10
N ARG A 42 6.33 -3.12 12.42
CA ARG A 42 7.41 -3.80 13.15
C ARG A 42 6.95 -4.27 14.53
N GLY A 43 6.16 -3.45 15.23
CA GLY A 43 5.56 -3.83 16.51
C GLY A 43 4.60 -5.01 16.36
N MET A 44 3.69 -4.95 15.39
CA MET A 44 2.71 -5.99 15.13
C MET A 44 3.36 -7.33 14.77
N GLU A 45 4.35 -7.34 13.89
CA GLU A 45 5.12 -8.54 13.52
C GLU A 45 5.72 -9.21 14.77
N LYS A 46 6.38 -8.42 15.64
CA LYS A 46 6.97 -8.92 16.90
C LYS A 46 5.94 -9.49 17.86
N GLN A 47 4.73 -8.92 17.92
CA GLN A 47 3.67 -9.43 18.81
C GLN A 47 3.00 -10.68 18.25
N ILE A 48 2.88 -10.81 16.93
CA ILE A 48 2.26 -11.98 16.30
C ILE A 48 3.05 -13.26 16.58
N VAL A 49 4.39 -13.16 16.66
CA VAL A 49 5.27 -14.28 17.04
C VAL A 49 4.99 -14.78 18.47
N LYS A 50 4.46 -13.93 19.35
CA LYS A 50 4.10 -14.29 20.73
C LYS A 50 2.71 -14.92 20.85
N PHE A 51 1.90 -14.88 19.79
CA PHE A 51 0.60 -15.53 19.74
C PHE A 51 0.79 -17.05 19.59
N GLY A 52 1.19 -17.70 20.69
CA GLY A 52 1.63 -19.11 20.75
C GLY A 52 0.55 -20.17 20.55
N LYS A 53 -0.55 -19.85 19.86
CA LYS A 53 -1.66 -20.79 19.58
C LYS A 53 -2.10 -20.66 18.12
N GLY A 54 -1.30 -21.19 17.20
CA GLY A 54 -1.63 -21.28 15.78
C GLY A 54 -0.42 -21.15 14.86
N ARG A 55 -0.59 -21.54 13.59
CA ARG A 55 0.36 -21.17 12.53
C ARG A 55 -0.01 -19.77 12.06
N VAL A 56 0.85 -18.81 12.32
CA VAL A 56 0.64 -17.41 11.95
C VAL A 56 1.73 -16.99 10.97
N VAL A 57 1.32 -16.29 9.91
CA VAL A 57 2.22 -15.66 8.96
C VAL A 57 1.94 -14.16 8.95
N PHE A 58 3.00 -13.37 9.03
CA PHE A 58 2.96 -11.94 8.83
C PHE A 58 3.40 -11.64 7.39
N CYS A 59 2.59 -10.87 6.65
CA CYS A 59 2.96 -10.41 5.32
C CYS A 59 3.13 -8.89 5.30
N ASP A 60 4.28 -8.42 4.83
CA ASP A 60 4.72 -7.04 4.78
C ASP A 60 4.18 -6.32 3.53
N ALA A 61 2.86 -6.08 3.55
CA ALA A 61 2.19 -5.31 2.50
C ALA A 61 2.72 -3.88 2.40
N TYR A 62 3.31 -3.33 3.46
CA TYR A 62 3.96 -2.02 3.42
C TYR A 62 5.15 -2.04 2.46
N LYS A 63 6.04 -3.02 2.61
CA LYS A 63 7.21 -3.17 1.72
C LYS A 63 6.79 -3.37 0.27
N GLY A 64 5.86 -4.29 -0.01
CA GLY A 64 5.38 -4.50 -1.38
C GLY A 64 4.75 -3.24 -2.00
N MET A 65 4.00 -2.47 -1.20
CA MET A 65 3.43 -1.22 -1.67
C MET A 65 4.49 -0.13 -1.90
N MET A 66 5.53 -0.05 -1.06
CA MET A 66 6.63 0.90 -1.23
C MET A 66 7.47 0.59 -2.47
N GLU A 67 7.63 -0.68 -2.83
CA GLU A 67 8.23 -1.10 -4.11
C GLU A 67 7.40 -0.59 -5.31
N ILE A 68 6.08 -0.78 -5.26
CA ILE A 68 5.16 -0.30 -6.31
C ILE A 68 5.20 1.23 -6.43
N VAL A 69 5.07 1.95 -5.31
CA VAL A 69 5.07 3.43 -5.31
C VAL A 69 6.43 3.99 -5.75
N GLY A 70 7.53 3.33 -5.37
CA GLY A 70 8.88 3.74 -5.75
C GLY A 70 9.25 3.45 -7.20
N SER A 71 8.59 2.50 -7.86
CA SER A 71 8.87 2.11 -9.25
C SER A 71 7.61 1.69 -10.01
N PRO A 72 6.58 2.56 -10.13
CA PRO A 72 5.25 2.17 -10.60
C PRO A 72 5.26 1.59 -12.03
N ARG A 73 6.10 2.17 -12.91
CA ARG A 73 6.23 1.71 -14.30
C ARG A 73 6.77 0.28 -14.42
N ARG A 74 7.62 -0.17 -13.48
CA ARG A 74 8.14 -1.55 -13.45
C ARG A 74 7.01 -2.57 -13.26
N TYR A 75 5.93 -2.16 -12.60
CA TYR A 75 4.78 -2.99 -12.27
C TYR A 75 3.54 -2.66 -13.14
N GLY A 76 3.70 -1.88 -14.20
CA GLY A 76 2.63 -1.55 -15.15
C GLY A 76 1.76 -0.34 -14.79
N PHE A 77 2.12 0.43 -13.77
CA PHE A 77 1.38 1.62 -13.34
C PHE A 77 1.95 2.92 -13.93
N GLU A 78 1.06 3.85 -14.27
CA GLU A 78 1.37 5.18 -14.78
C GLU A 78 1.17 6.27 -13.72
N GLU A 79 0.23 6.08 -12.79
CA GLU A 79 -0.12 7.03 -11.72
C GLU A 79 0.01 6.39 -10.34
N SER A 80 0.83 6.97 -9.46
CA SER A 80 1.15 6.42 -8.13
C SER A 80 0.82 7.34 -6.95
N LYS A 81 0.38 8.58 -7.18
CA LYS A 81 0.12 9.59 -6.15
C LYS A 81 -1.35 9.98 -6.04
N SER A 82 -2.06 10.02 -7.16
CA SER A 82 -3.46 10.42 -7.22
C SER A 82 -4.40 9.21 -7.21
N ALA A 83 -5.59 9.40 -6.63
CA ALA A 83 -6.66 8.41 -6.70
C ALA A 83 -7.21 8.31 -8.13
N CYS A 84 -7.59 7.11 -8.55
CA CYS A 84 -8.32 6.92 -9.81
C CYS A 84 -9.76 7.46 -9.72
N CYS A 85 -10.44 7.28 -8.59
CA CYS A 85 -11.80 7.79 -8.36
C CYS A 85 -11.85 8.80 -7.21
N GLY A 86 -12.22 10.03 -7.54
CA GLY A 86 -12.37 11.12 -6.59
C GLY A 86 -12.12 12.47 -7.26
N LEU A 87 -12.18 13.55 -6.48
CA LEU A 87 -12.02 14.92 -6.98
C LEU A 87 -11.09 15.76 -6.10
N GLY A 88 -10.60 16.86 -6.67
CA GLY A 88 -9.74 17.83 -6.01
C GLY A 88 -8.27 17.43 -6.03
N TRP A 89 -7.50 17.89 -5.04
CA TRP A 89 -6.06 17.61 -4.97
C TRP A 89 -5.79 16.11 -4.84
N TYR A 90 -4.90 15.58 -5.68
CA TYR A 90 -4.63 14.15 -5.80
C TYR A 90 -5.88 13.30 -6.06
N ASN A 91 -6.96 13.89 -6.60
CA ASN A 91 -8.30 13.29 -6.67
C ASN A 91 -8.81 12.77 -5.31
N ALA A 92 -8.40 13.41 -4.22
CA ALA A 92 -8.61 12.89 -2.86
C ALA A 92 -9.13 13.92 -1.85
N SER A 93 -9.61 15.07 -2.34
CA SER A 93 -10.33 16.03 -1.50
C SER A 93 -11.76 15.54 -1.21
N ILE A 94 -12.40 14.93 -2.22
CA ILE A 94 -13.73 14.32 -2.16
C ILE A 94 -13.61 12.86 -2.61
N GLY A 95 -14.16 11.94 -1.81
CA GLY A 95 -14.17 10.51 -2.13
C GLY A 95 -15.06 10.17 -3.32
N CYS A 96 -14.88 8.97 -3.87
CA CYS A 96 -15.67 8.43 -4.97
C CYS A 96 -17.15 8.27 -4.56
N VAL A 97 -18.05 9.07 -5.13
CA VAL A 97 -19.51 8.99 -4.86
C VAL A 97 -20.32 8.50 -6.07
N ALA A 98 -19.71 8.45 -7.25
CA ALA A 98 -20.32 7.96 -8.48
C ALA A 98 -19.25 7.37 -9.40
N MET A 99 -19.63 6.42 -10.25
CA MET A 99 -18.69 5.70 -11.14
C MET A 99 -18.07 6.61 -12.20
N GLU A 100 -18.76 7.69 -12.58
CA GLU A 100 -18.32 8.69 -13.55
C GLU A 100 -17.10 9.48 -13.06
N MET A 101 -16.81 9.46 -11.76
CA MET A 101 -15.62 10.07 -11.18
C MET A 101 -14.36 9.21 -11.34
N ALA A 102 -14.51 7.96 -11.78
CA ALA A 102 -13.38 7.06 -11.96
C ALA A 102 -12.57 7.41 -13.22
N CYS A 103 -11.25 7.27 -13.12
CA CYS A 103 -10.33 7.43 -14.22
C CYS A 103 -10.56 6.36 -15.31
N SER A 104 -10.23 6.68 -16.56
CA SER A 104 -10.47 5.79 -17.71
C SER A 104 -9.61 4.52 -17.72
N ARG A 105 -8.49 4.50 -16.98
CA ARG A 105 -7.52 3.40 -16.95
C ARG A 105 -7.21 2.94 -15.53
N VAL A 106 -8.22 2.39 -14.85
CA VAL A 106 -8.10 1.89 -13.46
C VAL A 106 -6.90 0.97 -13.25
N GLY A 107 -6.65 0.04 -14.17
CA GLY A 107 -5.53 -0.90 -14.09
C GLY A 107 -4.13 -0.28 -14.21
N ARG A 108 -4.02 1.02 -14.53
CA ARG A 108 -2.75 1.76 -14.59
C ARG A 108 -2.56 2.73 -13.44
N SER A 109 -3.49 2.76 -12.48
CA SER A 109 -3.38 3.53 -11.25
C SER A 109 -3.03 2.62 -10.08
N VAL A 110 -2.17 3.11 -9.19
CA VAL A 110 -1.84 2.41 -7.94
C VAL A 110 -3.02 2.49 -6.96
N TRP A 111 -3.63 3.66 -6.84
CA TRP A 111 -4.72 3.91 -5.89
C TRP A 111 -6.08 3.97 -6.59
N TRP A 112 -7.05 3.23 -6.06
CA TRP A 112 -8.44 3.29 -6.47
C TRP A 112 -9.10 4.58 -5.97
N ASP A 113 -9.07 4.79 -4.66
CA ASP A 113 -9.70 5.93 -3.99
C ASP A 113 -8.72 6.64 -3.04
N LEU A 114 -9.25 7.33 -2.03
CA LEU A 114 -8.54 8.07 -0.99
C LEU A 114 -7.39 7.29 -0.33
N TYR A 115 -7.56 5.98 -0.12
CA TYR A 115 -6.65 5.15 0.68
C TYR A 115 -6.43 3.74 0.10
N ASN A 116 -7.35 3.26 -0.73
CA ASN A 116 -7.37 1.87 -1.14
C ASN A 116 -6.60 1.67 -2.46
N PRO A 117 -5.76 0.62 -2.57
CA PRO A 117 -5.12 0.26 -3.82
C PRO A 117 -6.11 -0.29 -4.85
N THR A 118 -5.75 -0.22 -6.14
CA THR A 118 -6.56 -0.82 -7.21
C THR A 118 -6.51 -2.35 -7.18
N GLY A 119 -7.44 -2.98 -7.90
CA GLY A 119 -7.43 -4.44 -8.08
C GLY A 119 -6.10 -4.96 -8.63
N ALA A 120 -5.47 -4.23 -9.55
CA ALA A 120 -4.17 -4.60 -10.13
C ALA A 120 -3.05 -4.62 -9.07
N VAL A 121 -3.02 -3.65 -8.16
CA VAL A 121 -2.08 -3.67 -7.04
C VAL A 121 -2.39 -4.82 -6.08
N ASN A 122 -3.67 -5.02 -5.74
CA ASN A 122 -4.09 -6.11 -4.87
C ASN A 122 -3.70 -7.49 -5.43
N SER A 123 -3.77 -7.70 -6.74
CA SER A 123 -3.30 -8.93 -7.37
C SER A 123 -1.80 -9.17 -7.11
N LEU A 124 -0.95 -8.16 -7.32
CA LEU A 124 0.49 -8.30 -7.07
C LEU A 124 0.81 -8.61 -5.60
N LEU A 125 0.10 -7.95 -4.67
CA LEU A 125 0.25 -8.21 -3.24
C LEU A 125 -0.27 -9.61 -2.84
N ALA A 126 -1.38 -10.06 -3.45
CA ALA A 126 -1.94 -11.39 -3.21
C ALA A 126 -1.01 -12.49 -3.75
N ASP A 127 -0.47 -12.33 -4.96
CA ASP A 127 0.50 -13.26 -5.54
C ASP A 127 1.77 -13.33 -4.69
N SER A 128 2.22 -12.18 -4.15
CA SER A 128 3.39 -12.14 -3.27
C SER A 128 3.11 -12.80 -1.93
N ALA A 129 1.89 -12.65 -1.41
CA ALA A 129 1.47 -13.37 -0.21
C ALA A 129 1.41 -14.88 -0.44
N TRP A 130 0.92 -15.28 -1.61
CA TRP A 130 0.74 -16.66 -1.98
C TRP A 130 2.07 -17.37 -2.18
N SER A 131 2.93 -16.83 -3.04
CA SER A 131 4.12 -17.53 -3.56
C SER A 131 5.42 -16.70 -3.55
N ASP A 132 5.48 -15.62 -2.78
CA ASP A 132 6.67 -14.76 -2.65
C ASP A 132 7.15 -14.12 -3.97
N GLN A 133 6.20 -13.89 -4.89
CA GLN A 133 6.44 -13.26 -6.19
C GLN A 133 5.30 -12.27 -6.51
N PRO A 134 5.59 -11.08 -7.06
CA PRO A 134 6.92 -10.60 -7.47
C PRO A 134 7.78 -10.03 -6.33
N PHE A 135 7.23 -9.86 -5.12
CA PHE A 135 7.97 -9.32 -3.98
C PHE A 135 8.56 -10.46 -3.15
N SER A 136 9.88 -10.56 -3.10
CA SER A 136 10.57 -11.56 -2.28
C SER A 136 10.58 -11.20 -0.80
N SER A 137 10.58 -12.22 0.05
CA SER A 137 10.46 -12.07 1.50
C SER A 137 9.27 -11.18 1.85
N PHE A 138 8.11 -11.45 1.25
CA PHE A 138 6.87 -10.71 1.49
C PHE A 138 6.15 -11.24 2.73
N CYS A 139 6.17 -12.55 2.96
CA CYS A 139 5.59 -13.18 4.15
C CYS A 139 6.62 -13.94 4.99
N HIS A 140 6.42 -13.96 6.30
CA HIS A 140 7.29 -14.61 7.28
C HIS A 140 6.49 -15.38 8.35
N PRO A 141 6.97 -16.55 8.80
CA PRO A 141 8.21 -17.21 8.38
C PRO A 141 8.11 -17.97 7.05
N SER A 142 6.91 -18.14 6.51
CA SER A 142 6.64 -18.86 5.25
C SER A 142 5.62 -18.09 4.41
N THR A 143 5.39 -18.54 3.18
CA THR A 143 4.31 -18.02 2.34
C THR A 143 2.94 -18.49 2.85
N VAL A 144 1.86 -17.91 2.32
CA VAL A 144 0.50 -18.41 2.56
C VAL A 144 0.32 -19.78 1.90
N GLN A 145 0.95 -20.04 0.75
CA GLN A 145 0.89 -21.34 0.10
C GLN A 145 1.44 -22.45 1.00
N ASP A 146 2.57 -22.23 1.67
CA ASP A 146 3.18 -23.20 2.61
C ASP A 146 2.29 -23.48 3.84
N LEU A 147 1.41 -22.53 4.21
CA LEU A 147 0.45 -22.77 5.28
C LEU A 147 -0.68 -23.70 4.85
N VAL A 148 -1.15 -23.57 3.60
CA VAL A 148 -2.30 -24.32 3.08
C VAL A 148 -1.89 -25.69 2.56
N TRP A 149 -0.76 -25.76 1.86
CA TRP A 149 -0.17 -26.98 1.29
C TRP A 149 1.24 -27.20 1.87
N PRO A 150 1.34 -27.69 3.12
CA PRO A 150 2.61 -27.93 3.80
C PRO A 150 3.43 -29.08 3.22
#